data_AF-A0A936M9J8-F1
#
_entry.id   AF-A0A936M9J8-F1
#
_cell.length_a   1.000
_cell.length_b   1.000
_cell.length_c   1.000
_cell.angle_alpha   90.00
_cell.angle_beta   90.00
_cell.angle_gamma   90.00
#
_symmetry.space_group_name_H-M   'P 1'
#
loop_
_entity.id
_entity.type
_entity.pdbx_description
1 polymer ?
#
loop_
_entity_poly.entity_id
_entity_poly.type
_entity_poly.pdbx_seq_one_letter_code
_entity_poly.pdbx_strand_id
1 'polypeptide(L)'
;MATISEAEFARLCSGIFEDRASIWNHNPIGTQEETLLWMLLGCLIAYLSLSEIETPCFTGTPDAGTYREAIKFVLSGRTEAPFDIDVHLDRLMTV
;
A
#
# COMPACT_ATOMS: atom_id res chain seq x y z
N MET A 1 19.60 -1.79 0.29
CA MET A 1 18.16 -1.54 0.05
C MET A 1 17.37 -2.23 1.14
N ALA A 2 16.39 -1.54 1.73
CA ALA A 2 15.49 -2.18 2.67
C ALA A 2 14.59 -3.18 1.94
N THR A 3 14.32 -4.30 2.59
CA THR A 3 13.38 -5.33 2.12
C THR A 3 12.27 -5.51 3.14
N ILE A 4 11.16 -6.11 2.71
CA ILE A 4 10.03 -6.42 3.59
C ILE A 4 9.70 -7.92 3.52
N SER A 5 9.45 -8.52 4.69
CA SER A 5 8.93 -9.88 4.81
C SER A 5 7.42 -9.92 4.57
N GLU A 6 6.88 -11.08 4.23
CA GLU A 6 5.42 -11.26 4.14
C GLU A 6 4.72 -10.91 5.47
N ALA A 7 5.29 -11.34 6.59
CA ALA A 7 4.71 -11.10 7.91
C ALA A 7 4.62 -9.61 8.24
N GLU A 8 5.64 -8.84 7.87
CA GLU A 8 5.66 -7.40 8.09
C GLU A 8 4.70 -6.66 7.15
N PHE A 9 4.63 -7.09 5.87
CA PHE A 9 3.64 -6.56 4.94
C PHE A 9 2.21 -6.82 5.41
N ALA A 10 1.93 -8.06 5.85
CA ALA A 10 0.64 -8.43 6.41
C ALA A 10 0.30 -7.58 7.65
N ARG A 11 1.28 -7.34 8.53
CA ARG A 11 1.12 -6.49 9.72
C ARG A 11 0.74 -5.06 9.36
N LEU A 12 1.35 -4.47 8.33
CA LEU A 12 0.98 -3.15 7.82
C LEU A 12 -0.45 -3.12 7.29
N CYS A 13 -0.83 -4.09 6.46
CA CYS A 13 -2.19 -4.21 5.93
C CYS A 13 -3.22 -4.35 7.07
N SER A 14 -2.97 -5.21 8.06
CA SER A 14 -3.84 -5.40 9.22
C SER A 14 -3.98 -4.12 10.05
N GLY A 15 -2.89 -3.40 10.33
CA GLY A 15 -2.96 -2.15 11.08
C GLY A 15 -3.79 -1.08 10.36
N ILE A 16 -3.59 -0.91 9.05
CA ILE A 16 -4.39 0.02 8.24
C ILE A 16 -5.87 -0.40 8.21
N PHE A 17 -6.15 -1.69 8.10
CA PHE A 17 -7.51 -2.21 8.14
C PHE A 17 -8.19 -1.91 9.49
N GLU A 18 -7.50 -2.12 10.60
CA GLU A 18 -8.01 -1.83 11.95
C GLU A 18 -8.32 -0.33 12.12
N ASP A 19 -7.46 0.53 11.59
CA ASP A 19 -7.61 1.99 11.66
C ASP A 19 -8.47 2.60 10.53
N ARG A 20 -9.04 1.78 9.64
CA ARG A 20 -9.69 2.23 8.38
C ARG A 20 -10.76 3.31 8.57
N ALA A 21 -11.53 3.23 9.65
CA ALA A 21 -12.57 4.21 9.96
C ALA A 21 -11.95 5.59 10.29
N SER A 22 -10.86 5.59 11.08
CA SER A 22 -10.13 6.82 11.40
C SER A 22 -9.48 7.40 10.15
N ILE A 23 -8.80 6.57 9.36
CA ILE A 23 -8.10 7.00 8.15
C ILE A 23 -9.10 7.64 7.16
N TRP A 24 -10.23 6.98 6.89
CA TRP A 24 -11.26 7.48 6.00
C TRP A 24 -11.89 8.79 6.48
N ASN A 25 -12.17 8.90 7.78
CA ASN A 25 -12.81 10.10 8.34
C ASN A 25 -11.91 11.34 8.30
N HIS A 26 -10.58 11.18 8.29
CA HIS A 26 -9.64 12.30 8.30
C HIS A 26 -9.10 12.64 6.91
N ASN A 27 -8.92 11.65 6.04
CA ASN A 27 -8.28 11.83 4.74
C ASN A 27 -9.02 11.09 3.61
N PRO A 28 -10.29 11.42 3.33
CA PRO A 28 -11.01 10.77 2.25
C PRO A 28 -10.44 11.19 0.89
N ILE A 29 -9.90 10.22 0.15
CA ILE A 29 -9.44 10.39 -1.24
C ILE A 29 -10.22 9.40 -2.09
N GLY A 30 -11.14 9.93 -2.91
CA GLY A 30 -12.01 9.11 -3.76
C GLY A 30 -12.90 8.18 -2.94
N THR A 31 -12.73 6.88 -3.16
CA THR A 31 -13.38 5.76 -2.48
C THR A 31 -12.59 5.34 -1.24
N GLN A 32 -13.22 4.56 -0.37
CA GLN A 32 -12.54 4.02 0.80
C GLN A 32 -11.36 3.12 0.40
N GLU A 33 -11.52 2.31 -0.66
CA GLU A 33 -10.44 1.47 -1.21
C GLU A 33 -9.23 2.32 -1.63
N GLU A 34 -9.45 3.37 -2.43
CA GLU A 34 -8.40 4.29 -2.86
C GLU A 34 -7.68 4.93 -1.68
N THR A 35 -8.42 5.32 -0.65
CA THR A 35 -7.85 5.92 0.56
C THR A 35 -6.94 4.94 1.32
N LEU A 36 -7.37 3.68 1.50
CA LEU A 36 -6.59 2.69 2.22
C LEU A 36 -5.34 2.25 1.44
N LEU A 37 -5.46 2.10 0.11
CA LEU A 37 -4.32 1.78 -0.75
C LEU A 37 -3.32 2.94 -0.82
N TRP A 38 -3.80 4.18 -0.88
CA TRP A 38 -2.96 5.37 -0.80
C TRP A 38 -2.18 5.42 0.52
N MET A 39 -2.84 5.14 1.65
CA MET A 39 -2.20 5.08 2.96
C MET A 39 -1.13 3.99 3.01
N LEU A 40 -1.44 2.79 2.50
CA LEU A 40 -0.49 1.68 2.44
C LEU A 40 0.74 2.04 1.59
N LEU A 41 0.54 2.65 0.42
CA LEU A 41 1.63 3.11 -0.43
C LEU A 41 2.54 4.10 0.31
N GLY A 42 1.95 5.07 1.04
CA GLY A 42 2.71 6.01 1.88
C GLY A 42 3.52 5.31 2.97
N CYS A 43 2.92 4.34 3.68
CA CYS A 43 3.63 3.52 4.67
C CYS A 43 4.80 2.75 4.05
N LEU A 44 4.63 2.17 2.86
CA LEU A 44 5.68 1.42 2.18
C LEU A 44 6.83 2.31 1.71
N ILE A 45 6.53 3.50 1.16
CA ILE A 45 7.55 4.48 0.77
C ILE A 45 8.43 4.83 1.97
N ALA A 46 7.80 5.11 3.13
CA ALA A 46 8.51 5.43 4.36
C ALA A 46 9.29 4.22 4.90
N TYR A 47 8.66 3.05 4.99
CA TYR A 47 9.25 1.82 5.51
C TYR A 47 10.48 1.37 4.70
N LEU A 48 10.36 1.39 3.37
CA LEU A 48 11.44 1.00 2.46
C LEU A 48 12.46 2.11 2.24
N SER A 49 12.23 3.30 2.81
CA SER A 49 13.07 4.50 2.64
C SER A 49 13.32 4.80 1.16
N LEU A 50 12.25 4.76 0.34
CA LEU A 50 12.36 5.04 -1.09
C LEU A 50 12.72 6.51 -1.32
N SER A 51 13.60 6.73 -2.29
CA SER A 51 13.90 8.08 -2.77
C SER A 51 12.74 8.63 -3.63
N GLU A 52 12.73 9.94 -3.86
CA GLU A 52 11.71 10.58 -4.72
C GLU A 52 11.66 9.97 -6.13
N ILE A 53 12.81 9.57 -6.69
CA ILE A 53 12.89 8.96 -8.03
C ILE A 53 12.34 7.52 -8.08
N GLU A 54 12.23 6.86 -6.94
CA GLU A 54 11.67 5.51 -6.81
C GLU A 54 10.18 5.54 -6.48
N THR A 55 9.66 6.71 -6.12
CA THR A 55 8.26 6.89 -5.72
C THR A 55 7.40 6.99 -6.98
N PRO A 56 6.32 6.18 -7.11
CA PRO A 56 5.42 6.27 -8.26
C PRO A 56 4.80 7.66 -8.39
N CYS A 57 4.95 8.27 -9.57
CA CYS A 57 4.25 9.49 -9.95
C CYS A 57 3.07 9.15 -10.86
N PHE A 58 1.87 9.53 -10.44
CA PHE A 58 0.66 9.28 -11.22
C PHE A 58 0.39 10.42 -12.20
N THR A 59 0.09 10.10 -13.45
CA THR A 59 -0.45 11.06 -14.42
C THR A 59 -1.98 11.03 -14.37
N GLY A 60 -2.62 12.15 -14.04
CA GLY A 60 -4.09 12.24 -13.97
C GLY A 60 -4.64 11.90 -12.58
N THR A 61 -5.88 11.40 -12.55
CA THR A 61 -6.56 11.02 -11.30
C THR A 61 -6.33 9.53 -11.03
N PRO A 62 -5.51 9.15 -10.04
CA PRO A 62 -5.29 7.74 -9.71
C PRO A 62 -6.56 7.11 -9.18
N ASP A 63 -6.77 5.84 -9.53
CA ASP A 63 -7.83 4.99 -9.00
C ASP A 63 -7.29 3.82 -8.17
N ALA A 64 -8.17 2.99 -7.61
CA ALA A 64 -7.77 1.84 -6.81
C ALA A 64 -6.81 0.90 -7.56
N GLY A 65 -7.07 0.62 -8.85
CA GLY A 65 -6.20 -0.20 -9.68
C GLY A 65 -4.81 0.41 -9.84
N THR A 66 -4.76 1.72 -10.04
CA THR A 66 -3.51 2.49 -10.12
C THR A 66 -2.68 2.36 -8.86
N TYR A 67 -3.29 2.47 -7.67
CA TYR A 67 -2.58 2.27 -6.41
C TYR A 67 -2.12 0.83 -6.19
N ARG A 68 -2.94 -0.18 -6.54
CA ARG A 68 -2.54 -1.59 -6.46
C ARG A 68 -1.28 -1.87 -7.29
N GLU A 69 -1.24 -1.41 -8.53
CA GLU A 69 -0.08 -1.59 -9.41
C GLU A 69 1.14 -0.83 -8.89
N ALA A 70 0.97 0.37 -8.33
CA ALA A 70 2.06 1.11 -7.69
C ALA A 70 2.66 0.36 -6.48
N ILE A 71 1.82 -0.25 -5.64
CA ILE A 71 2.28 -1.07 -4.51
C ILE A 71 3.08 -2.28 -5.01
N LYS A 72 2.58 -3.00 -6.03
CA LYS A 72 3.31 -4.13 -6.64
C LYS A 72 4.64 -3.69 -7.23
N PHE A 73 4.67 -2.56 -7.91
CA PHE A 73 5.90 -1.98 -8.47
C PHE A 73 6.92 -1.64 -7.38
N VAL A 74 6.48 -0.98 -6.30
CA VAL A 74 7.33 -0.65 -5.14
C VAL A 74 7.93 -1.90 -4.52
N LEU A 75 7.13 -2.95 -4.36
CA LEU A 75 7.54 -4.23 -3.77
C LEU A 75 8.40 -5.09 -4.72
N SER A 76 8.39 -4.81 -6.02
CA SER A 76 9.17 -5.56 -7.01
C SER A 76 10.67 -5.51 -6.68
N GLY A 77 11.24 -6.68 -6.39
CA GLY A 77 12.65 -6.81 -5.98
C GLY A 77 12.98 -6.30 -4.57
N ARG A 78 11.96 -5.98 -3.75
CA ARG A 78 12.11 -5.51 -2.36
C ARG A 78 11.43 -6.42 -1.34
N THR A 79 10.96 -7.60 -1.76
CA THR A 79 10.48 -8.64 -0.85
C THR A 79 11.63 -9.55 -0.41
N GLU A 80 11.65 -9.97 0.85
CA GLU A 80 12.65 -10.92 1.36
C GLU A 80 12.52 -12.31 0.73
N ALA A 81 11.27 -12.71 0.46
CA ALA A 81 10.91 -13.92 -0.26
C ALA A 81 9.66 -13.63 -1.11
N PRO A 82 9.43 -14.38 -2.21
CA PRO A 82 8.18 -14.27 -2.97
C PRO A 82 6.98 -14.63 -2.09
N PHE A 83 5.98 -13.75 -2.06
CA PHE A 83 4.68 -13.99 -1.45
C PHE A 83 3.58 -13.34 -2.30
N ASP A 84 2.34 -13.74 -2.05
CA ASP A 84 1.19 -13.23 -2.80
C ASP A 84 0.72 -11.88 -2.21
N ILE A 85 1.09 -10.79 -2.89
CA ILE A 85 0.73 -9.43 -2.49
C ILE A 85 -0.80 -9.24 -2.56
N ASP A 86 -1.46 -9.80 -3.59
CA ASP A 86 -2.88 -9.57 -3.84
C ASP A 86 -3.75 -10.15 -2.72
N VAL A 87 -3.36 -11.30 -2.13
CA VAL A 87 -4.05 -11.89 -0.97
C VAL A 87 -4.12 -10.92 0.22
N HIS A 88 -3.07 -10.15 0.48
CA HIS A 88 -3.05 -9.18 1.59
C HIS A 88 -3.77 -7.87 1.23
N LEU A 89 -3.73 -7.45 -0.03
CA LEU A 89 -4.49 -6.29 -0.51
C LEU A 89 -5.99 -6.56 -0.50
N ASP A 90 -6.42 -7.76 -0.87
CA ASP A 90 -7.83 -8.14 -0.83
C ASP A 90 -8.36 -8.21 0.61
N ARG A 91 -7.52 -8.66 1.55
CA ARG A 91 -7.82 -8.63 2.99
C ARG A 91 -7.96 -7.21 3.54
N LEU A 92 -7.14 -6.27 3.07
CA LEU A 92 -7.24 -4.86 3.44
C LEU A 92 -8.59 -4.24 3.04
N MET A 93 -9.27 -4.84 2.06
CA MET A 93 -10.51 -4.33 1.49
C MET A 93 -11.76 -5.11 1.88
N THR A 94 -11.61 -6.21 2.62
CA THR A 94 -12.76 -7.05 2.96
C THR A 94 -13.58 -6.35 4.05
N VAL A 95 -14.85 -6.06 3.77
CA VAL A 95 -15.76 -5.29 4.65
C VAL A 95 -16.00 -5.97 5.99
#